data_AF-A0A195BGK7-F1
#
_entry.id   AF-A0A195BGK7-F1
#
_cell.length_a   1.000
_cell.length_b   1.000
_cell.length_c   1.000
_cell.angle_alpha   90.00
_cell.angle_beta   90.00
_cell.angle_gamma   90.00
#
_symmetry.space_group_name_H-M   'P 1'
#
loop_
_entity.id
_entity.type
_entity.pdbx_description
1 polymer ?
#
loop_
_entity_poly.entity_id
_entity_poly.type
_entity_poly.pdbx_seq_one_letter_code
_entity_poly.pdbx_strand_id
1 'polypeptide(L)'
;MNSDYPTIYTWFEKCGIVSNIRTHLRQNLVNALKCKDLRLCKNIEARSAKQYIYDMLIAEYLFSHNYSFTLSIFASEVPLLVNFCNSVPQCSSDESDRGGSGHKLQSDYIAHTLETLGIDPNRSEGQYIISNYMNSETPLLLSILSSIASLVAETQSSTRRTMYDRKTQANLALEVNFVQATKIEAIKKRIMHQKQLYDDELKTKESKLKQQATVIKHQLNSLNAKMKEAQNLMQSLTLKEKQLKEEKNSNAQCVLQKEIELSMKQNFLTQEANRLQRERDSYRKFESGLKKLQRELIKMQKEMSQSTSNQYAQNNLKDIYVQTDSQSRTIMDECRTLQREKLELTNLVEMQRSRIEQITQRSIQLSHQLEEVHLLQPFKMSVPVTRIVSTNAIVSESSSTEDILQDAKTRLKRLEEESSKADQYFCTFINTSS
;
A
#
# COMPACT_ATOMS: atom_id res chain seq x y z
N MET A 1 3.28 2.99 56.23
CA MET A 1 3.02 2.35 54.93
C MET A 1 2.55 3.40 53.92
N ASN A 2 3.38 4.40 53.60
CA ASN A 2 3.06 5.47 52.65
C ASN A 2 4.33 5.90 51.89
N SER A 3 4.14 6.32 50.64
CA SER A 3 5.05 7.09 49.78
C SER A 3 6.22 6.44 48.99
N ASP A 4 6.13 5.19 48.54
CA ASP A 4 7.02 4.69 47.46
C ASP A 4 6.48 4.91 46.03
N TYR A 5 5.16 5.04 45.88
CA TYR A 5 4.49 5.34 44.60
C TYR A 5 4.99 6.61 43.88
N PRO A 6 5.27 7.75 44.54
CA PRO A 6 5.75 8.96 43.87
C PRO A 6 7.11 8.76 43.21
N THR A 7 8.00 8.00 43.85
CA THR A 7 9.36 7.71 43.36
C THR A 7 9.31 6.84 42.11
N ILE A 8 8.44 5.81 42.10
CA ILE A 8 8.23 4.94 40.95
C ILE A 8 7.59 5.69 39.79
N TYR A 9 6.56 6.52 40.05
CA TYR A 9 5.91 7.33 39.02
C TYR A 9 6.87 8.33 38.38
N THR A 10 7.63 9.08 39.18
CA THR A 10 8.62 10.05 38.67
C THR A 10 9.78 9.37 37.95
N TRP A 11 10.16 8.14 38.33
CA TRP A 11 11.11 7.33 37.58
C TRP A 11 10.55 6.90 36.22
N PHE A 12 9.30 6.40 36.15
CA PHE A 12 8.65 6.06 34.88
C PHE A 12 8.44 7.27 33.94
N GLU A 13 8.22 8.47 34.49
CA GLU A 13 8.12 9.70 33.67
C GLU A 13 9.51 10.16 33.19
N LYS A 14 10.56 10.10 34.05
CA LYS A 14 11.96 10.37 33.65
C LYS A 14 12.50 9.38 32.60
N CYS A 15 12.17 8.10 32.70
CA CYS A 15 12.53 7.08 31.71
C CYS A 15 11.66 7.15 30.43
N GLY A 16 10.75 8.13 30.33
CA GLY A 16 9.89 8.33 29.16
C GLY A 16 8.81 7.26 28.98
N ILE A 17 8.68 6.30 29.89
CA ILE A 17 7.75 5.17 29.78
C ILE A 17 6.30 5.66 29.83
N VAL A 18 5.97 6.62 30.72
CA VAL A 18 4.65 7.27 30.74
C VAL A 18 4.37 8.01 29.43
N SER A 19 5.37 8.70 28.87
CA SER A 19 5.24 9.40 27.59
C SER A 19 5.05 8.44 26.41
N ASN A 20 5.77 7.32 26.38
CA ASN A 20 5.65 6.28 25.38
C ASN A 20 4.29 5.58 25.45
N ILE A 21 3.80 5.25 26.65
CA ILE A 21 2.44 4.69 26.84
C ILE A 21 1.38 5.71 26.43
N ARG A 22 1.50 6.99 26.84
CA ARG A 22 0.58 8.07 26.46
C ARG A 22 0.55 8.29 24.95
N THR A 23 1.71 8.20 24.28
CA THR A 23 1.86 8.31 22.83
C THR A 23 1.30 7.08 22.12
N HIS A 24 1.57 5.88 22.61
CA HIS A 24 1.03 4.62 22.07
C HIS A 24 -0.49 4.55 22.23
N LEU A 25 -1.06 5.00 23.35
CA LEU A 25 -2.51 5.10 23.56
C LEU A 25 -3.15 6.16 22.64
N ARG A 26 -2.52 7.33 22.47
CA ARG A 26 -2.95 8.33 21.47
C ARG A 26 -2.89 7.76 20.05
N GLN A 27 -1.82 7.06 19.70
CA GLN A 27 -1.65 6.42 18.40
C GLN A 27 -2.68 5.31 18.19
N ASN A 28 -2.97 4.49 19.19
CA ASN A 28 -4.02 3.46 19.13
C ASN A 28 -5.41 4.06 19.05
N LEU A 29 -5.69 5.18 19.73
CA LEU A 29 -6.97 5.88 19.62
C LEU A 29 -7.11 6.53 18.23
N VAL A 30 -6.06 7.18 17.71
CA VAL A 30 -6.03 7.71 16.34
C VAL A 30 -6.12 6.59 15.29
N ASN A 31 -5.49 5.44 15.50
CA ASN A 31 -5.59 4.28 14.62
C ASN A 31 -6.98 3.64 14.70
N ALA A 32 -7.58 3.52 15.89
CA ALA A 32 -8.95 3.06 16.07
C ALA A 32 -9.96 4.00 15.42
N LEU A 33 -9.73 5.31 15.43
CA LEU A 33 -10.54 6.32 14.73
C LEU A 33 -10.25 6.41 13.22
N LYS A 34 -9.05 6.07 12.76
CA LYS A 34 -8.72 5.96 11.33
C LYS A 34 -9.25 4.67 10.70
N CYS A 35 -9.24 3.56 11.47
CA CYS A 35 -9.75 2.26 11.02
C CYS A 35 -11.25 2.07 11.29
N LYS A 36 -11.83 2.77 12.27
CA LYS A 36 -13.27 3.05 12.26
C LYS A 36 -13.56 4.08 11.17
N ASP A 37 -13.77 3.56 9.97
CA ASP A 37 -14.62 4.17 8.96
C ASP A 37 -15.91 4.60 9.70
N LEU A 38 -16.07 5.90 10.04
CA LEU A 38 -17.22 6.45 10.80
C LEU A 38 -18.59 6.14 10.15
N ARG A 39 -18.51 5.70 8.90
CA ARG A 39 -19.41 4.81 8.15
C ARG A 39 -19.78 3.47 8.84
N LEU A 40 -19.81 3.39 10.18
CA LEU A 40 -20.60 2.39 10.91
C LEU A 40 -22.10 2.45 10.54
N CYS A 41 -22.52 3.52 9.88
CA CYS A 41 -23.84 3.72 9.28
C CYS A 41 -23.95 3.29 7.79
N LYS A 42 -23.03 2.48 7.24
CA LYS A 42 -23.08 2.04 5.82
C LYS A 42 -24.21 1.06 5.48
N ASN A 43 -24.76 0.37 6.48
CA ASN A 43 -25.91 -0.52 6.32
C ASN A 43 -27.17 0.06 7.00
N ILE A 44 -27.34 1.39 6.97
CA ILE A 44 -28.66 1.96 7.24
C ILE A 44 -29.52 1.70 5.99
N GLU A 45 -30.16 0.52 5.97
CA GLU A 45 -31.50 0.45 5.38
C GLU A 45 -32.34 1.56 6.01
N ALA A 46 -33.08 2.31 5.20
CA ALA A 46 -33.85 3.46 5.66
C ALA A 46 -34.92 3.02 6.67
N ARG A 47 -34.58 3.04 7.97
CA ARG A 47 -35.49 2.68 9.06
C ARG A 47 -36.71 3.60 8.97
N SER A 48 -37.90 3.00 8.93
CA SER A 48 -39.14 3.77 8.92
C SER A 48 -39.25 4.63 10.17
N ALA A 49 -39.98 5.75 10.10
CA ALA A 49 -40.25 6.59 11.27
C ALA A 49 -40.84 5.78 12.44
N LYS A 50 -41.67 4.77 12.14
CA LYS A 50 -42.22 3.83 13.13
C LYS A 50 -41.14 3.05 13.88
N GLN A 51 -40.08 2.59 13.18
CA GLN A 51 -38.97 1.90 13.84
C GLN A 51 -38.21 2.83 14.79
N TYR A 52 -37.98 4.09 14.40
CA TYR A 52 -37.35 5.07 15.29
C TYR A 52 -38.20 5.33 16.55
N ILE A 53 -39.52 5.42 16.40
CA ILE A 53 -40.45 5.55 17.53
C ILE A 53 -40.42 4.30 18.43
N TYR A 54 -40.37 3.08 17.88
CA TYR A 54 -40.20 1.86 18.70
C TYR A 54 -38.86 1.87 19.45
N ASP A 55 -37.76 2.19 18.75
CA ASP A 55 -36.43 2.28 19.36
C ASP A 55 -36.41 3.33 20.51
N MET A 56 -37.07 4.48 20.32
CA MET A 56 -37.20 5.54 21.33
C MET A 56 -38.07 5.14 22.52
N LEU A 57 -39.21 4.47 22.30
CA LEU A 57 -40.09 3.97 23.37
C LEU A 57 -39.41 2.87 24.21
N ILE A 58 -38.58 2.03 23.59
CA ILE A 58 -37.77 1.05 24.30
C ILE A 58 -36.68 1.74 25.12
N ALA A 59 -36.00 2.76 24.56
CA ALA A 59 -35.01 3.54 25.30
C ALA A 59 -35.62 4.26 26.52
N GLU A 60 -36.78 4.89 26.35
CA GLU A 60 -37.51 5.55 27.42
C GLU A 60 -37.97 4.57 28.51
N TYR A 61 -38.50 3.40 28.14
CA TYR A 61 -38.81 2.32 29.08
C TYR A 61 -37.58 1.85 29.88
N LEU A 62 -36.45 1.61 29.19
CA LEU A 62 -35.20 1.17 29.84
C LEU A 62 -34.63 2.25 30.76
N PHE A 63 -34.78 3.52 30.40
CA PHE A 63 -34.33 4.66 31.20
C PHE A 63 -35.20 4.87 32.44
N SER A 64 -36.53 4.89 32.29
CA SER A 64 -37.50 5.03 33.38
C SER A 64 -37.42 3.90 34.42
N HIS A 65 -36.93 2.71 34.03
CA HIS A 65 -36.66 1.59 34.94
C HIS A 65 -35.19 1.47 35.39
N ASN A 66 -34.35 2.48 35.16
CA ASN A 66 -32.93 2.52 35.56
C ASN A 66 -32.05 1.36 35.03
N TYR A 67 -32.38 0.79 33.86
CA TYR A 67 -31.59 -0.29 33.24
C TYR A 67 -30.37 0.24 32.46
N SER A 68 -29.52 1.03 33.12
CA SER A 68 -28.42 1.82 32.51
C SER A 68 -27.43 0.98 31.70
N PHE A 69 -27.14 -0.26 32.12
CA PHE A 69 -26.27 -1.18 31.37
C PHE A 69 -26.91 -1.64 30.05
N THR A 70 -28.16 -2.10 30.11
CA THR A 70 -28.94 -2.52 28.93
C THR A 70 -29.14 -1.35 27.98
N LEU A 71 -29.46 -0.16 28.49
CA LEU A 71 -29.58 1.07 27.71
C LEU A 71 -28.27 1.45 27.02
N SER A 72 -27.12 1.28 27.68
CA SER A 72 -25.80 1.57 27.10
C SER A 72 -25.45 0.62 25.94
N ILE A 73 -25.79 -0.67 26.05
CA ILE A 73 -25.65 -1.63 24.96
C ILE A 73 -26.60 -1.25 23.82
N PHE A 74 -27.87 -1.03 24.12
CA PHE A 74 -28.91 -0.68 23.15
C PHE A 74 -28.58 0.61 22.36
N ALA A 75 -28.09 1.66 23.04
CA ALA A 75 -27.63 2.89 22.42
C ALA A 75 -26.35 2.71 21.57
N SER A 76 -25.54 1.68 21.83
CA SER A 76 -24.37 1.34 20.99
C SER A 76 -24.74 0.58 19.71
N GLU A 77 -25.91 -0.06 19.67
CA GLU A 77 -26.42 -0.84 18.53
C GLU A 77 -27.43 -0.05 17.67
N VAL A 78 -28.12 0.94 18.24
CA VAL A 78 -29.10 1.76 17.53
C VAL A 78 -28.51 3.14 17.18
N PRO A 79 -28.27 3.44 15.88
CA PRO A 79 -27.43 4.57 15.44
C PRO A 79 -27.98 5.99 15.68
N LEU A 80 -29.10 6.17 16.38
CA LEU A 80 -29.75 7.48 16.62
C LEU A 80 -30.22 7.71 18.08
N LEU A 81 -29.89 6.83 19.03
CA LEU A 81 -30.27 6.99 20.46
C LEU A 81 -29.35 7.90 21.29
N VAL A 82 -28.41 8.60 20.63
CA VAL A 82 -27.29 9.34 21.25
C VAL A 82 -27.72 10.36 22.32
N ASN A 83 -28.95 10.89 22.24
CA ASN A 83 -29.44 11.89 23.20
C ASN A 83 -29.70 11.36 24.62
N PHE A 84 -30.02 10.07 24.82
CA PHE A 84 -30.27 9.52 26.16
C PHE A 84 -28.98 9.32 26.98
N CYS A 85 -27.83 9.19 26.33
CA CYS A 85 -26.53 9.06 27.03
C CYS A 85 -25.99 10.41 27.53
N ASN A 86 -26.48 11.54 26.98
CA ASN A 86 -26.08 12.88 27.40
C ASN A 86 -26.83 13.37 28.65
N SER A 87 -27.90 12.68 29.06
CA SER A 87 -28.69 12.97 30.26
C SER A 87 -28.32 12.10 31.47
N VAL A 88 -27.10 11.55 31.51
CA VAL A 88 -26.55 11.00 32.76
C VAL A 88 -26.44 12.15 33.77
N PRO A 89 -27.00 12.02 34.99
CA PRO A 89 -26.90 13.08 35.98
C PRO A 89 -25.43 13.41 36.26
N GLN A 90 -25.02 14.64 35.98
CA GLN A 90 -23.86 15.18 36.66
C GLN A 90 -24.21 15.24 38.14
N CYS A 91 -23.47 14.53 38.98
CA CYS A 91 -23.55 14.72 40.43
C CYS A 91 -22.94 16.07 40.82
N SER A 92 -23.60 17.16 40.41
CA SER A 92 -23.45 18.45 41.06
C SER A 92 -24.08 18.34 42.45
N SER A 93 -23.23 18.25 43.45
CA SER A 93 -23.61 18.38 44.86
C SER A 93 -24.12 19.80 45.12
N ASP A 94 -25.40 20.06 44.87
CA ASP A 94 -26.13 21.19 45.45
C ASP A 94 -27.56 20.76 45.78
N GLU A 95 -27.77 20.50 47.07
CA GLU A 95 -29.09 20.32 47.69
C GLU A 95 -29.84 21.67 47.72
N SER A 96 -30.72 21.93 46.74
CA SER A 96 -31.87 22.82 46.95
C SER A 96 -32.97 22.70 45.87
N ASP A 97 -34.18 22.41 46.33
CA ASP A 97 -35.48 22.74 45.74
C ASP A 97 -35.65 22.76 44.20
N ARG A 98 -36.11 21.64 43.63
CA ARG A 98 -37.50 21.54 43.10
C ARG A 98 -37.90 20.11 42.75
N GLY A 99 -39.20 19.84 42.95
CA GLY A 99 -39.83 18.52 42.91
C GLY A 99 -39.47 17.61 41.73
N GLY A 100 -39.36 16.32 42.05
CA GLY A 100 -38.96 15.27 41.11
C GLY A 100 -39.95 15.10 39.96
N SER A 101 -39.65 15.73 38.83
CA SER A 101 -40.08 15.21 37.53
C SER A 101 -39.10 14.10 37.13
N GLY A 102 -39.49 12.84 37.31
CA GLY A 102 -38.86 11.73 36.58
C GLY A 102 -38.78 12.09 35.09
N HIS A 103 -37.73 11.64 34.41
CA HIS A 103 -37.31 12.17 33.11
C HIS A 103 -38.30 11.90 31.96
N LYS A 104 -39.38 12.68 31.89
CA LYS A 104 -40.44 12.54 30.87
C LYS A 104 -40.03 13.15 29.54
N LEU A 105 -40.53 12.56 28.45
CA LEU A 105 -40.39 13.11 27.10
C LEU A 105 -41.08 14.47 26.98
N GLN A 106 -40.57 15.36 26.13
CA GLN A 106 -41.21 16.65 25.86
C GLN A 106 -42.56 16.45 25.15
N SER A 107 -43.51 17.36 25.39
CA SER A 107 -44.87 17.29 24.84
C SER A 107 -44.91 17.06 23.33
N ASP A 108 -44.03 17.73 22.58
CA ASP A 108 -43.98 17.64 21.11
C ASP A 108 -43.54 16.25 20.64
N TYR A 109 -42.56 15.63 21.32
CA TYR A 109 -42.15 14.25 21.03
C TYR A 109 -43.26 13.24 21.32
N ILE A 110 -44.08 13.48 22.34
CA ILE A 110 -45.24 12.61 22.67
C ILE A 110 -46.31 12.73 21.58
N ALA A 111 -46.65 13.96 21.17
CA ALA A 111 -47.61 14.20 20.09
C ALA A 111 -47.19 13.52 18.78
N HIS A 112 -45.95 13.71 18.34
CA HIS A 112 -45.41 13.08 17.13
C HIS A 112 -45.27 11.55 17.26
N THR A 113 -45.00 11.04 18.47
CA THR A 113 -44.99 9.59 18.75
C THR A 113 -46.36 8.98 18.50
N LEU A 114 -47.42 9.56 19.08
CA LEU A 114 -48.79 9.08 18.92
C LEU A 114 -49.24 9.19 17.46
N GLU A 115 -49.00 10.33 16.81
CA GLU A 115 -49.32 10.55 15.40
C GLU A 115 -48.64 9.52 14.48
N THR A 116 -47.34 9.23 14.70
CA THR A 116 -46.59 8.22 13.94
C THR A 116 -47.11 6.80 14.15
N LEU A 117 -47.67 6.51 15.32
CA LEU A 117 -48.35 5.24 15.64
C LEU A 117 -49.78 5.16 15.07
N GLY A 118 -50.33 6.29 14.58
CA GLY A 118 -51.69 6.38 14.05
C GLY A 118 -52.76 6.76 15.08
N ILE A 119 -52.35 7.25 16.25
CA ILE A 119 -53.21 7.75 17.33
C ILE A 119 -53.25 9.27 17.22
N ASP A 120 -54.41 9.86 16.96
CA ASP A 120 -54.58 11.31 16.92
C ASP A 120 -54.43 11.91 18.34
N PRO A 121 -53.43 12.78 18.59
CA PRO A 121 -53.22 13.39 19.91
C PRO A 121 -54.40 14.20 20.43
N ASN A 122 -55.29 14.67 19.54
CA ASN A 122 -56.45 15.50 19.89
C ASN A 122 -57.71 14.69 20.19
N ARG A 123 -57.71 13.38 19.94
CA ARG A 123 -58.83 12.49 20.30
C ARG A 123 -58.80 12.14 21.80
N SER A 124 -59.95 11.71 22.31
CA SER A 124 -60.10 11.22 23.68
C SER A 124 -59.08 10.13 24.05
N GLU A 125 -58.77 9.23 23.11
CA GLU A 125 -57.75 8.18 23.26
C GLU A 125 -56.33 8.77 23.43
N GLY A 126 -55.94 9.72 22.56
CA GLY A 126 -54.64 10.39 22.63
C GLY A 126 -54.49 11.23 23.91
N GLN A 127 -55.53 12.00 24.26
CA GLN A 127 -55.57 12.79 25.49
C GLN A 127 -55.57 11.92 26.75
N TYR A 128 -56.20 10.74 26.73
CA TYR A 128 -56.11 9.76 27.81
C TYR A 128 -54.68 9.24 27.98
N ILE A 129 -53.99 8.88 26.89
CA ILE A 129 -52.58 8.43 26.95
C ILE A 129 -51.65 9.56 27.45
N ILE A 130 -51.80 10.79 26.95
CA ILE A 130 -51.00 11.95 27.36
C ILE A 130 -51.22 12.24 28.85
N SER A 131 -52.47 12.29 29.31
CA SER A 131 -52.78 12.55 30.72
C SER A 131 -52.33 11.41 31.64
N ASN A 132 -52.46 10.15 31.23
CA ASN A 132 -51.94 9.01 32.00
C ASN A 132 -50.40 9.06 32.11
N TYR A 133 -49.70 9.39 31.01
CA TYR A 133 -48.24 9.55 31.03
C TYR A 133 -47.81 10.75 31.89
N MET A 134 -48.48 11.89 31.82
CA MET A 134 -48.13 13.07 32.61
C MET A 134 -48.44 12.90 34.10
N ASN A 135 -49.51 12.20 34.45
CA ASN A 135 -49.97 12.05 35.84
C ASN A 135 -49.45 10.78 36.56
N SER A 136 -48.87 9.81 35.85
CA SER A 136 -48.27 8.60 36.45
C SER A 136 -46.74 8.56 36.31
N GLU A 137 -46.08 7.67 37.03
CA GLU A 137 -44.66 7.33 36.82
C GLU A 137 -44.46 6.27 35.72
N THR A 138 -45.51 5.89 34.99
CA THR A 138 -45.41 4.82 33.98
C THR A 138 -44.74 5.34 32.70
N PRO A 139 -43.85 4.55 32.07
CA PRO A 139 -43.26 4.90 30.77
C PRO A 139 -44.33 5.00 29.69
N LEU A 140 -44.06 5.78 28.64
CA LEU A 140 -45.04 6.12 27.60
C LEU A 140 -45.56 4.87 26.88
N LEU A 141 -44.68 3.89 26.67
CA LEU A 141 -45.03 2.58 26.11
C LEU A 141 -46.12 1.87 26.92
N LEU A 142 -46.06 1.91 28.25
CA LEU A 142 -47.04 1.25 29.11
C LEU A 142 -48.39 1.98 29.12
N SER A 143 -48.37 3.32 29.03
CA SER A 143 -49.57 4.15 28.87
C SER A 143 -50.28 3.92 27.53
N ILE A 144 -49.55 3.64 26.45
CA ILE A 144 -50.14 3.26 25.16
C ILE A 144 -50.76 1.86 25.24
N LEU A 145 -50.07 0.89 25.85
CA LEU A 145 -50.56 -0.49 25.98
C LEU A 145 -51.81 -0.61 26.86
N SER A 146 -51.92 0.16 27.95
CA SER A 146 -53.13 0.18 28.80
C SER A 146 -54.35 0.72 28.05
N SER A 147 -54.17 1.77 27.24
CA SER A 147 -55.25 2.32 26.39
C SER A 147 -55.74 1.30 25.36
N ILE A 148 -54.84 0.55 24.72
CA ILE A 148 -55.19 -0.51 23.76
C ILE A 148 -55.94 -1.65 24.47
N ALA A 149 -55.48 -2.06 25.66
CA ALA A 149 -56.14 -3.11 26.45
C ALA A 149 -57.58 -2.73 26.85
N SER A 150 -57.82 -1.45 27.22
CA SER A 150 -59.16 -0.94 27.55
C SER A 150 -60.11 -1.03 26.35
N LEU A 151 -59.66 -0.59 25.16
CA LEU A 151 -60.46 -0.60 23.92
C LEU A 151 -60.89 -2.03 23.51
N VAL A 152 -60.00 -3.01 23.70
CA VAL A 152 -60.30 -4.43 23.43
C VAL A 152 -61.33 -4.98 24.42
N ALA A 153 -61.31 -4.55 25.68
CA ALA A 153 -62.27 -4.99 26.70
C ALA A 153 -63.69 -4.46 26.44
N GLU A 154 -63.82 -3.17 26.06
CA GLU A 154 -65.12 -2.55 25.77
C GLU A 154 -65.83 -3.22 24.58
N THR A 155 -65.07 -3.56 23.53
CA THR A 155 -65.60 -4.13 22.29
C THR A 155 -66.32 -5.48 22.50
N GLN A 156 -65.94 -6.27 23.51
CA GLN A 156 -66.56 -7.56 23.80
C GLN A 156 -67.95 -7.45 24.45
N SER A 157 -68.31 -6.27 24.97
CA SER A 157 -69.56 -6.07 25.72
C SER A 157 -70.80 -5.80 24.85
N SER A 158 -70.65 -5.25 23.65
CA SER A 158 -71.76 -4.68 22.87
C SER A 158 -72.50 -5.67 21.96
N THR A 159 -71.86 -6.77 21.55
CA THR A 159 -72.33 -7.66 20.47
C THR A 159 -73.53 -8.56 20.82
N ARG A 160 -74.16 -8.41 21.99
CA ARG A 160 -75.08 -9.44 22.55
C ARG A 160 -76.59 -9.17 22.44
N ARG A 161 -77.06 -8.18 21.66
CA ARG A 161 -78.51 -7.93 21.47
C ARG A 161 -78.89 -7.46 20.06
N THR A 162 -79.51 -8.35 19.28
CA THR A 162 -80.89 -8.22 18.70
C THR A 162 -81.23 -9.44 17.84
N MET A 163 -82.37 -10.11 18.12
CA MET A 163 -82.90 -11.22 17.32
C MET A 163 -84.43 -11.28 17.42
N TYR A 164 -85.14 -10.88 16.35
CA TYR A 164 -86.57 -11.08 16.02
C TYR A 164 -86.71 -10.71 14.53
N ASP A 165 -87.60 -11.23 13.68
CA ASP A 165 -88.62 -12.29 13.77
C ASP A 165 -88.69 -13.01 12.38
N ARG A 166 -89.25 -14.22 12.30
CA ARG A 166 -89.15 -15.13 11.13
C ARG A 166 -90.49 -15.81 10.80
N LYS A 167 -91.36 -15.16 10.01
CA LYS A 167 -92.56 -15.84 9.42
C LYS A 167 -93.28 -15.18 8.23
N THR A 168 -92.60 -14.47 7.34
CA THR A 168 -93.23 -13.92 6.10
C THR A 168 -92.30 -13.89 4.87
N GLN A 169 -91.30 -14.78 4.82
CA GLN A 169 -90.16 -14.64 3.90
C GLN A 169 -90.01 -15.70 2.81
N ALA A 170 -90.90 -16.68 2.62
CA ALA A 170 -90.64 -17.79 1.69
C ALA A 170 -90.42 -17.37 0.21
N ASN A 171 -91.32 -16.56 -0.36
CA ASN A 171 -91.19 -16.11 -1.76
C ASN A 171 -90.21 -14.95 -1.92
N LEU A 172 -90.21 -13.99 -0.98
CA LEU A 172 -89.26 -12.88 -0.98
C LEU A 172 -87.80 -13.36 -0.78
N ALA A 173 -87.57 -14.43 -0.01
CA ALA A 173 -86.24 -15.02 0.15
C ALA A 173 -85.76 -15.75 -1.10
N LEU A 174 -86.61 -16.31 -1.96
CA LEU A 174 -86.16 -16.91 -3.22
C LEU A 174 -85.65 -15.85 -4.20
N GLU A 175 -86.36 -14.74 -4.32
CA GLU A 175 -85.96 -13.61 -5.17
C GLU A 175 -84.74 -12.86 -4.59
N VAL A 176 -84.70 -12.65 -3.27
CA VAL A 176 -83.50 -12.14 -2.58
C VAL A 176 -82.32 -13.10 -2.71
N ASN A 177 -82.51 -14.42 -2.62
CA ASN A 177 -81.44 -15.41 -2.83
C ASN A 177 -80.91 -15.38 -4.26
N PHE A 178 -81.77 -15.18 -5.28
CA PHE A 178 -81.32 -15.04 -6.67
C PHE A 178 -80.53 -13.74 -6.89
N VAL A 179 -81.00 -12.62 -6.34
CA VAL A 179 -80.29 -11.33 -6.33
C VAL A 179 -78.99 -11.40 -5.51
N GLN A 180 -78.95 -12.21 -4.45
CA GLN A 180 -77.76 -12.42 -3.63
C GLN A 180 -76.76 -13.35 -4.31
N ALA A 181 -77.22 -14.41 -5.00
CA ALA A 181 -76.37 -15.30 -5.79
C ALA A 181 -75.71 -14.57 -6.98
N THR A 182 -76.47 -13.73 -7.69
CA THR A 182 -75.92 -12.89 -8.77
C THR A 182 -74.93 -11.83 -8.25
N LYS A 183 -75.19 -11.22 -7.07
CA LYS A 183 -74.21 -10.36 -6.38
C LYS A 183 -72.95 -11.13 -5.96
N ILE A 184 -73.09 -12.34 -5.42
CA ILE A 184 -71.95 -13.20 -5.03
C ILE A 184 -71.12 -13.58 -6.25
N GLU A 185 -71.74 -13.95 -7.38
CA GLU A 185 -71.01 -14.27 -8.61
C GLU A 185 -70.32 -13.03 -9.21
N ALA A 186 -70.92 -11.83 -9.11
CA ALA A 186 -70.26 -10.58 -9.48
C ALA A 186 -69.06 -10.25 -8.57
N ILE A 187 -69.17 -10.47 -7.26
CA ILE A 187 -68.07 -10.31 -6.30
C ILE A 187 -66.96 -11.34 -6.60
N LYS A 188 -67.31 -12.60 -6.84
CA LYS A 188 -66.37 -13.67 -7.20
C LYS A 188 -65.61 -13.36 -8.49
N LYS A 189 -66.27 -12.82 -9.51
CA LYS A 189 -65.62 -12.33 -10.75
C LYS A 189 -64.66 -11.17 -10.48
N ARG A 190 -65.03 -10.21 -9.62
CA ARG A 190 -64.11 -9.12 -9.20
C ARG A 190 -62.89 -9.64 -8.44
N ILE A 191 -63.08 -10.55 -7.47
CA ILE A 191 -62.00 -11.19 -6.72
C ILE A 191 -61.07 -11.98 -7.66
N MET A 192 -61.63 -12.72 -8.62
CA MET A 192 -60.85 -13.47 -9.62
C MET A 192 -60.01 -12.54 -10.50
N HIS A 193 -60.59 -11.43 -10.97
CA HIS A 193 -59.85 -10.43 -11.75
C HIS A 193 -58.77 -9.73 -10.92
N GLN A 194 -59.07 -9.35 -9.67
CA GLN A 194 -58.09 -8.76 -8.76
C GLN A 194 -56.94 -9.73 -8.44
N LYS A 195 -57.24 -11.03 -8.24
CA LYS A 195 -56.22 -12.06 -8.09
C LYS A 195 -55.33 -12.13 -9.33
N GLN A 196 -55.90 -12.16 -10.53
CA GLN A 196 -55.13 -12.20 -11.77
C GLN A 196 -54.20 -10.98 -11.90
N LEU A 197 -54.67 -9.77 -11.59
CA LEU A 197 -53.84 -8.56 -11.59
C LEU A 197 -52.65 -8.65 -10.61
N TYR A 198 -52.85 -9.20 -9.41
CA TYR A 198 -51.76 -9.43 -8.46
C TYR A 198 -50.82 -10.56 -8.88
N ASP A 199 -51.34 -11.67 -9.44
CA ASP A 199 -50.53 -12.78 -9.97
C ASP A 199 -49.62 -12.27 -11.12
N ASP A 200 -50.16 -11.43 -12.01
CA ASP A 200 -49.42 -10.78 -13.10
C ASP A 200 -48.40 -9.75 -12.55
N GLU A 201 -48.76 -8.89 -11.60
CA GLU A 201 -47.79 -7.96 -10.98
C GLU A 201 -46.64 -8.74 -10.31
N LEU A 202 -46.97 -9.75 -9.49
CA LEU A 202 -45.99 -10.61 -8.81
C LEU A 202 -44.99 -11.21 -9.81
N LYS A 203 -45.50 -11.77 -10.92
CA LYS A 203 -44.70 -12.35 -12.00
C LYS A 203 -43.79 -11.32 -12.68
N THR A 204 -44.23 -10.06 -12.83
CA THR A 204 -43.36 -8.99 -13.35
C THR A 204 -42.28 -8.53 -12.36
N LYS A 205 -42.54 -8.59 -11.05
CA LYS A 205 -41.53 -8.28 -10.01
C LYS A 205 -40.52 -9.42 -9.92
N GLU A 206 -40.98 -10.67 -9.96
CA GLU A 206 -40.15 -11.86 -9.94
C GLU A 206 -39.20 -11.92 -11.15
N SER A 207 -39.69 -11.60 -12.36
CA SER A 207 -38.85 -11.59 -13.56
C SER A 207 -37.79 -10.48 -13.51
N LYS A 208 -38.13 -9.28 -13.00
CA LYS A 208 -37.18 -8.19 -12.75
C LYS A 208 -36.11 -8.57 -11.73
N LEU A 209 -36.50 -9.20 -10.61
CA LEU A 209 -35.56 -9.69 -9.59
C LEU A 209 -34.64 -10.78 -10.15
N LYS A 210 -35.18 -11.73 -10.93
CA LYS A 210 -34.37 -12.74 -11.64
C LYS A 210 -33.36 -12.11 -12.60
N GLN A 211 -33.75 -11.08 -13.35
CA GLN A 211 -32.85 -10.34 -14.24
C GLN A 211 -31.78 -9.56 -13.47
N GLN A 212 -32.11 -8.93 -12.34
CA GLN A 212 -31.12 -8.29 -11.47
C GLN A 212 -30.13 -9.31 -10.89
N ALA A 213 -30.62 -10.47 -10.44
CA ALA A 213 -29.78 -11.54 -9.91
C ALA A 213 -28.79 -12.10 -10.95
N THR A 214 -29.18 -12.23 -12.23
CA THR A 214 -28.25 -12.65 -13.28
C THR A 214 -27.19 -11.60 -13.60
N VAL A 215 -27.55 -10.30 -13.61
CA VAL A 215 -26.59 -9.19 -13.76
C VAL A 215 -25.60 -9.16 -12.60
N ILE A 216 -26.06 -9.24 -11.35
CA ILE A 216 -25.21 -9.28 -10.15
C ILE A 216 -24.27 -10.49 -10.20
N LYS A 217 -24.78 -11.67 -10.57
CA LYS A 217 -23.96 -12.88 -10.72
C LYS A 217 -22.87 -12.72 -11.79
N HIS A 218 -23.17 -12.06 -12.92
CA HIS A 218 -22.19 -11.79 -13.95
C HIS A 218 -21.12 -10.78 -13.50
N GLN A 219 -21.53 -9.70 -12.82
CA GLN A 219 -20.62 -8.72 -12.23
C GLN A 219 -19.69 -9.35 -11.19
N LEU A 220 -20.23 -10.21 -10.31
CA LEU A 220 -19.46 -10.92 -9.29
C LEU A 220 -18.45 -11.89 -9.91
N ASN A 221 -18.83 -12.61 -10.99
CA ASN A 221 -17.91 -13.45 -11.74
C ASN A 221 -16.79 -12.65 -12.41
N SER A 222 -17.11 -11.48 -13.00
CA SER A 222 -16.11 -10.57 -13.59
C SER A 222 -15.15 -10.01 -12.54
N LEU A 223 -15.66 -9.63 -11.37
CA LEU A 223 -14.83 -9.15 -10.25
C LEU A 223 -13.91 -10.26 -9.71
N ASN A 224 -14.42 -11.48 -9.58
CA ASN A 224 -13.64 -12.64 -9.16
C ASN A 224 -12.54 -13.01 -10.16
N ALA A 225 -12.78 -12.87 -11.47
CA ALA A 225 -11.75 -13.04 -12.49
C ALA A 225 -10.63 -12.00 -12.33
N LYS A 226 -10.98 -10.71 -12.24
CA LYS A 226 -10.02 -9.62 -12.00
C LYS A 226 -9.25 -9.77 -10.69
N MET A 227 -9.90 -10.28 -9.63
CA MET A 227 -9.24 -10.56 -8.35
C MET A 227 -8.16 -11.64 -8.51
N LYS A 228 -8.44 -12.72 -9.26
CA LYS A 228 -7.45 -13.78 -9.55
C LYS A 228 -6.30 -13.27 -10.41
N GLU A 229 -6.58 -12.45 -11.42
CA GLU A 229 -5.55 -11.78 -12.23
C GLU A 229 -4.63 -10.91 -11.36
N ALA A 230 -5.21 -10.07 -10.50
CA ALA A 230 -4.46 -9.23 -9.58
C ALA A 230 -3.63 -10.06 -8.57
N GLN A 231 -4.16 -11.18 -8.07
CA GLN A 231 -3.45 -12.10 -7.19
C GLN A 231 -2.24 -12.76 -7.89
N ASN A 232 -2.42 -13.21 -9.15
CA ASN A 232 -1.34 -13.79 -9.95
C ASN A 232 -0.24 -12.75 -10.26
N LEU A 233 -0.62 -11.52 -10.60
CA LEU A 233 0.31 -10.41 -10.81
C LEU A 233 1.10 -10.09 -9.52
N MET A 234 0.42 -10.06 -8.37
CA MET A 234 1.05 -9.83 -7.07
C MET A 234 2.09 -10.92 -6.74
N GLN A 235 1.76 -12.20 -6.95
CA GLN A 235 2.70 -13.30 -6.77
C GLN A 235 3.92 -13.20 -7.70
N SER A 236 3.69 -12.84 -8.97
CA SER A 236 4.77 -12.60 -9.94
C SER A 236 5.69 -11.45 -9.52
N LEU A 237 5.13 -10.34 -9.03
CA LEU A 237 5.89 -9.21 -8.50
C LEU A 237 6.72 -9.60 -7.27
N THR A 238 6.16 -10.33 -6.30
CA THR A 238 6.90 -10.79 -5.12
C THR A 238 8.08 -11.71 -5.51
N LEU A 239 7.90 -12.58 -6.50
CA LEU A 239 9.00 -13.41 -7.03
C LEU A 239 10.08 -12.56 -7.72
N LYS A 240 9.69 -11.54 -8.51
CA LYS A 240 10.64 -10.62 -9.16
C LYS A 240 11.38 -9.73 -8.18
N GLU A 241 10.72 -9.24 -7.13
CA GLU A 241 11.36 -8.49 -6.05
C GLU A 241 12.39 -9.35 -5.30
N LYS A 242 12.06 -10.61 -5.00
CA LYS A 242 13.00 -11.57 -4.41
C LYS A 242 14.22 -11.80 -5.31
N GLN A 243 14.01 -12.02 -6.60
CA GLN A 243 15.08 -12.20 -7.59
C GLN A 243 16.01 -10.98 -7.63
N LEU A 244 15.45 -9.77 -7.71
CA LEU A 244 16.21 -8.51 -7.75
C LEU A 244 17.01 -8.30 -6.45
N LYS A 245 16.43 -8.64 -5.29
CA LYS A 245 17.12 -8.57 -3.99
C LYS A 245 18.30 -9.54 -3.91
N GLU A 246 18.14 -10.77 -4.42
CA GLU A 246 19.22 -11.76 -4.49
C GLU A 246 20.34 -11.31 -5.43
N GLU A 247 19.99 -10.80 -6.62
CA GLU A 247 20.94 -10.24 -7.59
C GLU A 247 21.71 -9.03 -7.01
N LYS A 248 21.02 -8.09 -6.36
CA LYS A 248 21.63 -6.94 -5.69
C LYS A 248 22.62 -7.36 -4.59
N ASN A 249 22.27 -8.37 -3.79
CA ASN A 249 23.14 -8.89 -2.75
C ASN A 249 24.39 -9.57 -3.36
N SER A 250 24.22 -10.38 -4.40
CA SER A 250 25.32 -11.04 -5.11
C SER A 250 26.27 -10.02 -5.74
N ASN A 251 25.72 -8.99 -6.39
CA ASN A 251 26.53 -7.92 -6.99
C ASN A 251 27.28 -7.10 -5.93
N ALA A 252 26.63 -6.78 -4.79
CA ALA A 252 27.31 -6.11 -3.67
C ALA A 252 28.48 -6.94 -3.11
N GLN A 253 28.33 -8.26 -3.01
CA GLN A 253 29.42 -9.17 -2.61
C GLN A 253 30.56 -9.22 -3.63
N CYS A 254 30.23 -9.23 -4.93
CA CYS A 254 31.21 -9.16 -6.02
C CYS A 254 32.01 -7.85 -6.01
N VAL A 255 31.34 -6.71 -5.80
CA VAL A 255 31.99 -5.40 -5.66
C VAL A 255 32.93 -5.38 -4.46
N LEU A 256 32.47 -5.84 -3.29
CA LEU A 256 33.31 -5.93 -2.07
C LEU A 256 34.56 -6.79 -2.30
N GLN A 257 34.43 -7.94 -2.98
CA GLN A 257 35.56 -8.81 -3.30
C GLN A 257 36.56 -8.12 -4.23
N LYS A 258 36.09 -7.39 -5.25
CA LYS A 258 36.96 -6.60 -6.14
C LYS A 258 37.64 -5.44 -5.43
N GLU A 259 36.95 -4.77 -4.50
CA GLU A 259 37.52 -3.67 -3.72
C GLU A 259 38.64 -4.16 -2.78
N ILE A 260 38.46 -5.34 -2.17
CA ILE A 260 39.51 -6.03 -1.41
C ILE A 260 40.71 -6.40 -2.31
N GLU A 261 40.49 -6.91 -3.52
CA GLU A 261 41.56 -7.22 -4.49
C GLU A 261 42.33 -5.97 -4.93
N LEU A 262 41.61 -4.88 -5.26
CA LEU A 262 42.20 -3.60 -5.65
C LEU A 262 43.00 -2.97 -4.51
N SER A 263 42.50 -3.04 -3.27
CA SER A 263 43.22 -2.60 -2.08
C SER A 263 44.54 -3.36 -1.89
N MET A 264 44.54 -4.69 -2.05
CA MET A 264 45.77 -5.49 -2.02
C MET A 264 46.76 -5.07 -3.12
N LYS A 265 46.29 -4.88 -4.36
CA LYS A 265 47.13 -4.42 -5.48
C LYS A 265 47.70 -3.01 -5.24
N GLN A 266 46.89 -2.09 -4.70
CA GLN A 266 47.32 -0.74 -4.35
C GLN A 266 48.40 -0.75 -3.26
N ASN A 267 48.25 -1.59 -2.23
CA ASN A 267 49.27 -1.77 -1.19
C ASN A 267 50.59 -2.29 -1.76
N PHE A 268 50.54 -3.29 -2.65
CA PHE A 268 51.73 -3.83 -3.33
C PHE A 268 52.43 -2.76 -4.19
N LEU A 269 51.68 -2.04 -5.03
CA LEU A 269 52.21 -0.94 -5.85
C LEU A 269 52.81 0.19 -4.99
N THR A 270 52.20 0.49 -3.84
CA THR A 270 52.72 1.48 -2.89
C THR A 270 54.04 1.01 -2.25
N GLN A 271 54.13 -0.27 -1.89
CA GLN A 271 55.37 -0.87 -1.37
C GLN A 271 56.50 -0.84 -2.41
N GLU A 272 56.19 -1.13 -3.67
CA GLU A 272 57.17 -1.15 -4.76
C GLU A 272 57.61 0.27 -5.17
N ALA A 273 56.69 1.24 -5.19
CA ALA A 273 57.03 2.65 -5.33
C ALA A 273 57.98 3.12 -4.21
N ASN A 274 57.73 2.71 -2.97
CA ASN A 274 58.63 2.97 -1.83
C ASN A 274 59.97 2.22 -1.92
N ARG A 275 60.06 1.10 -2.64
CA ARG A 275 61.33 0.42 -2.95
C ARG A 275 62.12 1.23 -3.98
N LEU A 276 61.50 1.56 -5.11
CA LEU A 276 62.11 2.33 -6.20
C LEU A 276 62.54 3.74 -5.77
N GLN A 277 61.77 4.41 -4.90
CA GLN A 277 62.15 5.70 -4.35
C GLN A 277 63.44 5.62 -3.51
N ARG A 278 63.55 4.62 -2.62
CA ARG A 278 64.79 4.36 -1.85
C ARG A 278 65.97 4.05 -2.75
N GLU A 279 65.74 3.31 -3.83
CA GLU A 279 66.77 2.98 -4.82
C GLU A 279 67.25 4.25 -5.55
N ARG A 280 66.34 5.11 -6.02
CA ARG A 280 66.68 6.42 -6.62
C ARG A 280 67.42 7.34 -5.65
N ASP A 281 67.05 7.37 -4.38
CA ASP A 281 67.74 8.17 -3.37
C ASP A 281 69.14 7.61 -3.04
N SER A 282 69.33 6.28 -3.16
CA SER A 282 70.66 5.66 -3.11
C SER A 282 71.53 6.06 -4.30
N TYR A 283 71.00 5.97 -5.53
CA TYR A 283 71.70 6.43 -6.73
C TYR A 283 72.06 7.92 -6.67
N ARG A 284 71.16 8.78 -6.17
CA ARG A 284 71.43 10.22 -5.96
C ARG A 284 72.58 10.46 -4.98
N LYS A 285 72.65 9.66 -3.90
CA LYS A 285 73.80 9.70 -2.95
C LYS A 285 75.09 9.26 -3.64
N PHE A 286 75.07 8.15 -4.38
CA PHE A 286 76.23 7.66 -5.13
C PHE A 286 76.73 8.69 -6.16
N GLU A 287 75.85 9.26 -6.97
CA GLU A 287 76.18 10.32 -7.94
C GLU A 287 76.81 11.55 -7.25
N SER A 288 76.28 11.95 -6.09
CA SER A 288 76.87 13.04 -5.30
C SER A 288 78.27 12.71 -4.77
N GLY A 289 78.54 11.43 -4.46
CA GLY A 289 79.85 10.91 -4.09
C GLY A 289 80.82 10.90 -5.28
N LEU A 290 80.37 10.44 -6.45
CA LEU A 290 81.14 10.46 -7.69
C LEU A 290 81.56 11.90 -8.06
N LYS A 291 80.63 12.87 -7.95
CA LYS A 291 80.90 14.30 -8.14
C LYS A 291 81.81 14.91 -7.06
N LYS A 292 81.97 14.30 -5.89
CA LYS A 292 83.01 14.68 -4.92
C LYS A 292 84.37 14.11 -5.33
N LEU A 293 84.45 12.82 -5.60
CA LEU A 293 85.67 12.13 -6.02
C LEU A 293 86.27 12.75 -7.30
N GLN A 294 85.43 13.10 -8.29
CA GLN A 294 85.88 13.77 -9.51
C GLN A 294 86.48 15.16 -9.22
N ARG A 295 85.93 15.91 -8.24
CA ARG A 295 86.52 17.19 -7.80
C ARG A 295 87.83 16.99 -7.06
N GLU A 296 87.96 15.94 -6.26
CA GLU A 296 89.22 15.59 -5.58
C GLU A 296 90.29 15.14 -6.57
N LEU A 297 89.95 14.34 -7.60
CA LEU A 297 90.87 13.99 -8.67
C LEU A 297 91.36 15.22 -9.45
N ILE A 298 90.46 16.16 -9.79
CA ILE A 298 90.85 17.43 -10.44
C ILE A 298 91.74 18.27 -9.52
N LYS A 299 91.51 18.25 -8.20
CA LYS A 299 92.35 18.94 -7.19
C LYS A 299 93.75 18.31 -7.12
N MET A 300 93.83 16.99 -6.94
CA MET A 300 95.09 16.24 -6.92
C MET A 300 95.87 16.39 -8.23
N GLN A 301 95.20 16.38 -9.39
CA GLN A 301 95.84 16.59 -10.68
C GLN A 301 96.45 17.99 -10.78
N LYS A 302 95.78 19.03 -10.25
CA LYS A 302 96.36 20.39 -10.16
C LYS A 302 97.54 20.44 -9.18
N GLU A 303 97.45 19.76 -8.04
CA GLU A 303 98.52 19.70 -7.03
C GLU A 303 99.77 18.95 -7.56
N MET A 304 99.60 17.84 -8.28
CA MET A 304 100.71 17.19 -9.01
C MET A 304 101.26 18.05 -10.14
N SER A 305 100.40 18.73 -10.92
CA SER A 305 100.85 19.64 -11.99
C SER A 305 101.65 20.84 -11.47
N GLN A 306 101.51 21.17 -10.18
CA GLN A 306 102.30 22.20 -9.50
C GLN A 306 103.56 21.64 -8.81
N SER A 307 103.68 20.32 -8.67
CA SER A 307 104.76 19.66 -7.93
C SER A 307 105.82 19.00 -8.82
N THR A 308 105.53 18.76 -10.11
CA THR A 308 106.45 18.07 -11.03
C THR A 308 106.78 18.90 -12.26
N SER A 309 107.68 19.88 -12.08
CA SER A 309 108.58 20.26 -13.15
C SER A 309 109.79 19.31 -13.12
N ASN A 310 110.13 18.76 -14.30
CA ASN A 310 111.25 17.84 -14.59
C ASN A 310 111.04 16.32 -14.45
N GLN A 311 111.04 15.69 -15.64
CA GLN A 311 111.80 14.50 -16.04
C GLN A 311 111.33 13.06 -15.71
N TYR A 312 111.50 12.21 -16.74
CA TYR A 312 111.44 10.73 -16.78
C TYR A 312 110.08 10.09 -16.40
N ALA A 313 109.71 8.90 -16.89
CA ALA A 313 110.09 8.19 -18.12
C ALA A 313 108.96 7.22 -18.50
N GLN A 314 108.96 6.83 -19.79
CA GLN A 314 108.56 5.52 -20.32
C GLN A 314 108.24 4.42 -19.28
N ASN A 315 107.04 3.82 -19.33
CA ASN A 315 106.88 2.39 -19.07
C ASN A 315 105.55 1.77 -19.55
N ASN A 316 105.62 0.45 -19.78
CA ASN A 316 104.60 -0.38 -20.40
C ASN A 316 103.46 -0.79 -19.45
N LEU A 317 102.25 -0.98 -20.00
CA LEU A 317 101.20 -1.90 -19.53
C LEU A 317 100.41 -2.34 -20.77
N LYS A 318 100.76 -3.47 -21.39
CA LYS A 318 100.14 -4.79 -21.17
C LYS A 318 98.61 -4.78 -21.32
N ASP A 319 98.14 -5.49 -22.33
CA ASP A 319 96.76 -5.99 -22.41
C ASP A 319 96.37 -6.69 -21.10
N ILE A 320 95.22 -6.28 -20.56
CA ILE A 320 94.57 -6.93 -19.43
C ILE A 320 93.18 -7.35 -19.93
N TYR A 321 93.12 -8.55 -20.49
CA TYR A 321 91.90 -9.22 -20.91
C TYR A 321 91.11 -9.66 -19.66
N VAL A 322 90.32 -8.75 -19.09
CA VAL A 322 89.54 -8.99 -17.88
C VAL A 322 88.07 -9.24 -18.20
N GLN A 323 87.72 -10.53 -18.18
CA GLN A 323 86.55 -11.03 -17.47
C GLN A 323 85.16 -10.72 -18.08
N THR A 324 85.00 -10.95 -19.39
CA THR A 324 83.68 -11.02 -20.06
C THR A 324 82.82 -12.22 -19.62
N ASP A 325 83.40 -13.23 -18.97
CA ASP A 325 82.72 -14.48 -18.59
C ASP A 325 81.64 -14.32 -17.51
N SER A 326 81.77 -13.37 -16.59
CA SER A 326 80.73 -13.10 -15.58
C SER A 326 79.49 -12.49 -16.24
N GLN A 327 79.69 -11.45 -17.04
CA GLN A 327 78.61 -10.70 -17.69
C GLN A 327 77.91 -11.54 -18.77
N SER A 328 78.66 -12.34 -19.53
CA SER A 328 78.10 -13.30 -20.49
C SER A 328 77.23 -14.37 -19.81
N ARG A 329 77.62 -14.84 -18.62
CA ARG A 329 76.81 -15.79 -17.83
C ARG A 329 75.53 -15.14 -17.28
N THR A 330 75.59 -13.89 -16.79
CA THR A 330 74.40 -13.14 -16.35
C THR A 330 73.41 -12.93 -17.50
N ILE A 331 73.87 -12.50 -18.68
CA ILE A 331 73.03 -12.32 -19.88
C ILE A 331 72.40 -13.65 -20.32
N MET A 332 73.13 -14.76 -20.19
CA MET A 332 72.62 -16.09 -20.53
C MET A 332 71.51 -16.55 -19.57
N ASP A 333 71.62 -16.24 -18.27
CA ASP A 333 70.60 -16.56 -17.29
C ASP A 333 69.38 -15.62 -17.38
N GLU A 334 69.55 -14.33 -17.70
CA GLU A 334 68.45 -13.42 -18.05
C GLU A 334 67.71 -13.86 -19.33
N CYS A 335 68.43 -14.32 -20.35
CA CYS A 335 67.80 -14.91 -21.53
C CYS A 335 66.96 -16.14 -21.17
N ARG A 336 67.40 -16.96 -20.20
CA ARG A 336 66.65 -18.14 -19.74
C ARG A 336 65.42 -17.78 -18.91
N THR A 337 65.46 -16.74 -18.07
CA THR A 337 64.27 -16.28 -17.34
C THR A 337 63.25 -15.68 -18.30
N LEU A 338 63.67 -14.80 -19.20
CA LEU A 338 62.80 -14.22 -20.24
C LEU A 338 62.20 -15.29 -21.17
N GLN A 339 62.94 -16.36 -21.49
CA GLN A 339 62.42 -17.47 -22.28
C GLN A 339 61.37 -18.31 -21.51
N ARG A 340 61.49 -18.41 -20.18
CA ARG A 340 60.47 -19.04 -19.32
C ARG A 340 59.22 -18.17 -19.20
N GLU A 341 59.38 -16.88 -18.93
CA GLU A 341 58.27 -15.91 -18.87
C GLU A 341 57.53 -15.83 -20.21
N LYS A 342 58.24 -15.87 -21.34
CA LYS A 342 57.62 -15.96 -22.67
C LYS A 342 56.76 -17.22 -22.82
N LEU A 343 57.22 -18.37 -22.33
CA LEU A 343 56.46 -19.62 -22.38
C LEU A 343 55.20 -19.55 -21.50
N GLU A 344 55.33 -19.02 -20.28
CA GLU A 344 54.21 -18.80 -19.35
C GLU A 344 53.16 -17.82 -19.92
N LEU A 345 53.61 -16.72 -20.52
CA LEU A 345 52.74 -15.77 -21.23
C LEU A 345 52.07 -16.40 -22.45
N THR A 346 52.77 -17.25 -23.20
CA THR A 346 52.20 -17.97 -24.36
C THR A 346 51.09 -18.92 -23.91
N ASN A 347 51.35 -19.71 -22.87
CA ASN A 347 50.34 -20.60 -22.25
C ASN A 347 49.14 -19.82 -21.70
N LEU A 348 49.37 -18.65 -21.09
CA LEU A 348 48.30 -17.80 -20.57
C LEU A 348 47.43 -17.22 -21.70
N VAL A 349 48.04 -16.80 -22.82
CA VAL A 349 47.32 -16.33 -24.01
C VAL A 349 46.51 -17.46 -24.65
N GLU A 350 47.03 -18.69 -24.68
CA GLU A 350 46.32 -19.87 -25.19
C GLU A 350 45.14 -20.27 -24.28
N MET A 351 45.31 -20.23 -22.95
CA MET A 351 44.19 -20.38 -22.00
C MET A 351 43.15 -19.26 -22.13
N GLN A 352 43.56 -18.01 -22.35
CA GLN A 352 42.62 -16.92 -22.59
C GLN A 352 41.86 -17.08 -23.91
N ARG A 353 42.53 -17.52 -24.98
CA ARG A 353 41.88 -17.81 -26.28
C ARG A 353 40.84 -18.92 -26.16
N SER A 354 41.20 -20.07 -25.59
CA SER A 354 40.25 -21.18 -25.37
C SER A 354 39.11 -20.78 -24.43
N ARG A 355 39.36 -19.92 -23.43
CA ARG A 355 38.30 -19.40 -22.56
C ARG A 355 37.35 -18.44 -23.28
N ILE A 356 37.87 -17.56 -24.14
CA ILE A 356 37.06 -16.69 -25.00
C ILE A 356 36.20 -17.56 -25.94
N GLU A 357 36.79 -18.56 -26.58
CA GLU A 357 36.07 -19.48 -27.46
C GLU A 357 34.91 -20.21 -26.76
N GLN A 358 35.13 -20.75 -25.56
CA GLN A 358 34.07 -21.35 -24.73
C GLN A 358 32.94 -20.36 -24.40
N ILE A 359 33.27 -19.11 -24.09
CA ILE A 359 32.28 -18.07 -23.78
C ILE A 359 31.49 -17.70 -25.04
N THR A 360 32.15 -17.56 -26.18
CA THR A 360 31.53 -17.27 -27.48
C THR A 360 30.58 -18.39 -27.90
N GLN A 361 31.03 -19.66 -27.84
CA GLN A 361 30.17 -20.83 -28.12
C GLN A 361 28.93 -20.85 -27.22
N ARG A 362 29.09 -20.60 -25.91
CA ARG A 362 27.97 -20.53 -24.97
C ARG A 362 27.03 -19.35 -25.24
N SER A 363 27.57 -18.20 -25.68
CA SER A 363 26.77 -17.04 -26.09
C SER A 363 25.92 -17.34 -27.33
N ILE A 364 26.48 -18.03 -28.32
CA ILE A 364 25.76 -18.46 -29.53
C ILE A 364 24.64 -19.44 -29.17
N GLN A 365 24.91 -20.44 -28.32
CA GLN A 365 23.88 -21.38 -27.84
C GLN A 365 22.72 -20.68 -27.11
N LEU A 366 23.03 -19.72 -26.23
CA LEU A 366 22.00 -18.94 -25.53
C LEU A 366 21.22 -18.03 -26.49
N SER A 367 21.86 -17.49 -27.53
CA SER A 367 21.20 -16.69 -28.56
C SER A 367 20.18 -17.53 -29.35
N HIS A 368 20.55 -18.74 -29.78
CA HIS A 368 19.62 -19.65 -30.46
C HIS A 368 18.44 -20.06 -29.55
N GLN A 369 18.70 -20.36 -28.26
CA GLN A 369 17.63 -20.64 -27.31
C GLN A 369 16.67 -19.45 -27.11
N LEU A 370 17.17 -18.21 -27.13
CA LEU A 370 16.34 -17.02 -27.05
C LEU A 370 15.46 -16.85 -28.31
N GLU A 371 16.03 -17.11 -29.48
CA GLU A 371 15.35 -17.05 -30.78
C GLU A 371 14.25 -18.12 -30.90
N GLU A 372 14.52 -19.36 -30.48
CA GLU A 372 13.52 -20.44 -30.40
C GLU A 372 12.36 -20.08 -29.46
N VAL A 373 12.65 -19.50 -28.29
CA VAL A 373 11.61 -19.05 -27.34
C VAL A 373 10.76 -17.91 -27.92
N HIS A 374 11.36 -17.00 -28.70
CA HIS A 374 10.62 -15.93 -29.39
C HIS A 374 9.72 -16.47 -30.52
N LEU A 375 10.15 -17.51 -31.24
CA LEU A 375 9.38 -18.15 -32.31
C LEU A 375 8.18 -18.97 -31.79
N LEU A 376 8.23 -19.44 -30.54
CA LEU A 376 7.17 -20.24 -29.91
C LEU A 376 6.04 -19.42 -29.26
N GLN A 377 6.10 -18.08 -29.27
CA GLN A 377 5.10 -17.24 -28.62
C GLN A 377 3.90 -16.93 -29.55
N PRO A 378 2.65 -17.38 -29.23
CA PRO A 378 1.52 -17.20 -30.14
C PRO A 378 0.96 -15.77 -30.13
N PHE A 379 0.77 -15.18 -31.32
CA PHE A 379 0.11 -13.88 -31.52
C PHE A 379 -1.33 -13.83 -30.96
N LYS A 380 -1.60 -12.90 -30.02
CA LYS A 380 -2.94 -12.31 -29.79
C LYS A 380 -2.83 -10.81 -29.44
N MET A 381 -3.43 -9.94 -30.26
CA MET A 381 -3.56 -8.48 -30.06
C MET A 381 -4.68 -8.15 -29.03
N SER A 382 -5.01 -6.94 -28.54
CA SER A 382 -4.94 -5.54 -29.07
C SER A 382 -5.29 -4.51 -27.94
N VAL A 383 -5.32 -3.16 -28.06
CA VAL A 383 -5.06 -2.26 -29.22
C VAL A 383 -3.94 -1.19 -28.95
N PRO A 384 -4.14 0.05 -28.41
CA PRO A 384 -3.37 1.17 -28.99
C PRO A 384 -2.59 2.08 -28.03
N VAL A 385 -1.28 2.21 -28.28
CA VAL A 385 -0.58 3.52 -28.25
C VAL A 385 0.32 3.59 -29.49
N THR A 386 0.50 4.81 -29.99
CA THR A 386 1.14 5.23 -31.26
C THR A 386 2.24 4.32 -31.84
N ARG A 387 2.00 3.91 -33.08
CA ARG A 387 2.87 3.21 -34.03
C ARG A 387 4.18 3.97 -34.29
N ILE A 388 5.24 3.71 -33.53
CA ILE A 388 6.61 3.99 -33.97
C ILE A 388 7.09 2.81 -34.80
N VAL A 389 7.45 3.06 -36.05
CA VAL A 389 8.00 2.06 -36.96
C VAL A 389 9.45 1.76 -36.52
N SER A 390 9.65 0.64 -35.83
CA SER A 390 10.99 0.12 -35.52
C SER A 390 11.58 -0.59 -36.74
N THR A 391 11.95 0.18 -37.76
CA THR A 391 12.72 -0.33 -38.89
C THR A 391 14.13 -0.72 -38.44
N ASN A 392 14.36 -2.03 -38.41
CA ASN A 392 15.61 -2.70 -38.77
C ASN A 392 16.88 -2.19 -38.07
N ALA A 393 17.14 -2.69 -36.86
CA ALA A 393 18.49 -2.79 -36.33
C ALA A 393 19.26 -3.92 -37.06
N ILE A 394 19.64 -3.68 -38.33
CA ILE A 394 20.69 -4.48 -38.97
C ILE A 394 22.02 -3.87 -38.51
N VAL A 395 22.60 -4.44 -37.45
CA VAL A 395 23.98 -4.17 -37.06
C VAL A 395 24.88 -4.97 -37.99
N SER A 396 25.23 -4.40 -39.14
CA SER A 396 26.29 -4.94 -39.98
C SER A 396 27.65 -4.73 -39.30
N GLU A 397 28.42 -5.80 -39.23
CA GLU A 397 29.76 -5.85 -38.64
C GLU A 397 30.77 -5.05 -39.48
N SER A 398 31.00 -3.75 -39.20
CA SER A 398 32.22 -2.98 -39.61
C SER A 398 32.19 -1.45 -39.33
N SER A 399 31.32 -0.93 -38.45
CA SER A 399 31.22 0.53 -38.28
C SER A 399 32.36 1.13 -37.42
N SER A 400 32.97 2.20 -37.93
CA SER A 400 34.13 2.88 -37.35
C SER A 400 33.72 3.83 -36.21
N THR A 401 34.65 4.16 -35.31
CA THR A 401 34.43 5.06 -34.17
C THR A 401 33.82 6.42 -34.56
N GLU A 402 34.11 6.91 -35.77
CA GLU A 402 33.57 8.17 -36.30
C GLU A 402 32.04 8.11 -36.55
N ASP A 403 31.52 6.98 -37.03
CA ASP A 403 30.07 6.80 -37.26
C ASP A 403 29.30 6.82 -35.93
N ILE A 404 29.88 6.21 -34.89
CA ILE A 404 29.30 6.17 -33.54
C ILE A 404 29.24 7.59 -32.95
N LEU A 405 30.28 8.40 -33.16
CA LEU A 405 30.30 9.81 -32.74
C LEU A 405 29.29 10.65 -33.52
N GLN A 406 29.11 10.40 -34.82
CA GLN A 406 28.14 11.11 -35.63
C GLN A 406 26.69 10.71 -35.31
N ASP A 407 26.39 9.42 -35.06
CA ASP A 407 25.09 8.99 -34.53
C ASP A 407 24.81 9.66 -33.17
N ALA A 408 25.75 9.58 -32.23
CA ALA A 408 25.61 10.22 -30.92
C ALA A 408 25.32 11.73 -31.04
N LYS A 409 26.01 12.43 -31.95
CA LYS A 409 25.81 13.86 -32.23
C LYS A 409 24.43 14.16 -32.82
N THR A 410 23.97 13.39 -33.81
CA THR A 410 22.64 13.60 -34.40
C THR A 410 21.51 13.23 -33.45
N ARG A 411 21.71 12.21 -32.60
CA ARG A 411 20.79 11.81 -31.54
C ARG A 411 20.70 12.88 -30.44
N LEU A 412 21.82 13.48 -30.05
CA LEU A 412 21.85 14.54 -29.04
C LEU A 412 21.13 15.79 -29.54
N LYS A 413 21.34 16.18 -30.80
CA LYS A 413 20.58 17.28 -31.43
C LYS A 413 19.06 17.02 -31.44
N ARG A 414 18.63 15.78 -31.71
CA ARG A 414 17.20 15.42 -31.66
C ARG A 414 16.62 15.58 -30.25
N LEU A 415 17.37 15.20 -29.21
CA LEU A 415 16.97 15.37 -27.82
C LEU A 415 16.90 16.85 -27.40
N GLU A 416 17.79 17.71 -27.92
CA GLU A 416 17.71 19.16 -27.70
C GLU A 416 16.46 19.78 -28.36
N GLU A 417 16.10 19.34 -29.58
CA GLU A 417 14.87 19.75 -30.26
C GLU A 417 13.61 19.24 -29.54
N GLU A 418 13.61 18.00 -29.03
CA GLU A 418 12.52 17.45 -28.21
C GLU A 418 12.38 18.16 -26.85
N SER A 419 13.49 18.48 -26.17
CA SER A 419 13.50 19.25 -24.92
C SER A 419 12.96 20.66 -25.13
N SER A 420 13.46 21.36 -26.15
CA SER A 420 12.99 22.72 -26.49
C SER A 420 11.49 22.76 -26.78
N LYS A 421 10.96 21.70 -27.40
CA LYS A 421 9.53 21.54 -27.66
C LYS A 421 8.73 21.23 -26.39
N ALA A 422 9.28 20.43 -25.47
CA ALA A 422 8.67 20.17 -24.16
C ALA A 422 8.59 21.45 -23.31
N ASP A 423 9.65 22.25 -23.28
CA ASP A 423 9.69 23.55 -22.60
C ASP A 423 8.68 24.55 -23.22
N GLN A 424 8.52 24.53 -24.55
CA GLN A 424 7.52 25.34 -25.24
C GLN A 424 6.09 24.92 -24.88
N TYR A 425 5.81 23.61 -24.76
CA TYR A 425 4.53 23.12 -24.26
C TYR A 425 4.30 23.50 -22.79
N PHE A 426 5.31 23.41 -21.93
CA PHE A 426 5.21 23.80 -20.52
C PHE A 426 4.90 25.30 -20.37
N CYS A 427 5.64 26.16 -21.08
CA CYS A 427 5.38 27.61 -21.09
C CYS A 427 3.98 27.94 -21.65
N THR A 428 3.52 27.21 -22.68
CA THR A 428 2.16 27.39 -23.22
C THR A 428 1.10 27.00 -22.18
N PHE A 429 1.29 25.87 -21.49
CA PHE A 429 0.36 25.37 -20.47
C PHE A 429 0.24 26.32 -19.27
N ILE A 430 1.37 26.88 -18.80
CA ILE A 430 1.40 27.91 -17.74
C ILE A 430 0.65 29.17 -18.19
N ASN A 431 0.93 29.66 -19.41
CA ASN A 431 0.29 30.87 -19.94
C ASN A 431 -1.20 30.71 -20.26
N THR A 432 -1.70 29.49 -20.48
CA THR A 432 -3.15 29.20 -20.60
C THR A 432 -3.85 28.94 -19.27
N SER A 433 -3.11 28.94 -18.15
CA SER A 433 -3.62 28.68 -16.80
C SER A 433 -3.62 29.94 -15.91
N SER A 434 -3.43 31.12 -16.52
CA SER A 434 -3.61 32.45 -15.93
C SER A 434 -4.67 33.23 -16.72
#